data_AF-A0A835YR09-F1
#
_entry.id   AF-A0A835YR09-F1
#
_cell.length_a   1.000
_cell.length_b   1.000
_cell.length_c   1.000
_cell.angle_alpha   90.00
_cell.angle_beta   90.00
_cell.angle_gamma   90.00
#
_symmetry.space_group_name_H-M   'P 1'
#
loop_
_entity.id
_entity.type
_entity.pdbx_description
1 polymer ?
#
loop_
_entity_poly.entity_id
_entity_poly.type
_entity_poly.pdbx_seq_one_letter_code
_entity_poly.pdbx_strand_id
1 'polypeptide(L)' 'QLFDRIVATQFYTEKEARDLCKTLLDAIKYCHDKNIVHGNVKLENLLLTSNDDDASIKLADFGFAK' A
#
# COMPACT_ATOMS: atom_id res chain seq x y z
N GLN A 1 11.04 2.70 1.17
CA GLN A 1 9.59 2.57 0.83
C GLN A 1 9.22 1.09 0.90
N LEU A 2 7.92 0.73 0.90
CA LEU A 2 7.51 -0.69 0.93
C LEU A 2 8.14 -1.50 -0.20
N PHE A 3 8.21 -0.90 -1.40
CA PHE A 3 8.82 -1.51 -2.57
C PHE A 3 10.31 -1.84 -2.37
N ASP A 4 11.12 -0.89 -1.88
CA ASP A 4 12.56 -1.12 -1.62
C ASP A 4 12.77 -2.27 -0.63
N ARG A 5 11.87 -2.43 0.34
CA ARG A 5 11.95 -3.51 1.34
C ARG A 5 11.59 -4.86 0.73
N ILE A 6 10.55 -4.94 -0.09
CA ILE A 6 10.21 -6.16 -0.84
C ILE A 6 11.39 -6.56 -1.74
N VAL A 7 11.99 -5.60 -2.45
CA VAL A 7 13.16 -5.83 -3.31
C VAL A 7 14.39 -6.28 -2.52
N ALA A 8 14.58 -5.75 -1.30
CA ALA A 8 15.67 -6.16 -0.41
C ALA A 8 15.42 -7.51 0.29
N THR A 9 14.18 -8.01 0.29
CA THR A 9 13.84 -9.28 0.94
C THR A 9 14.19 -10.44 0.01
N GLN A 10 15.01 -11.37 0.49
CA GLN A 10 15.49 -12.49 -0.32
C GLN A 10 14.36 -13.50 -0.67
N PHE A 11 13.30 -13.53 0.13
CA PHE A 11 12.12 -14.36 -0.08
C PHE A 11 10.87 -13.56 0.24
N TYR A 12 9.99 -13.42 -0.74
CA TYR A 12 8.67 -12.81 -0.59
C TYR A 12 7.63 -13.79 -1.13
N THR A 13 6.77 -14.29 -0.24
CA THR A 13 5.81 -15.35 -0.55
C THR A 13 4.54 -14.80 -1.17
N GLU A 14 3.83 -15.63 -1.94
CA GLU A 14 2.51 -15.29 -2.48
C GLU A 14 1.48 -15.00 -1.37
N LYS A 15 1.66 -15.62 -0.20
CA LYS A 15 0.85 -15.33 0.99
C LYS A 15 1.01 -13.87 1.44
N GLU A 16 2.24 -13.40 1.55
CA GLU A 16 2.57 -12.02 1.94
C GLU A 16 2.10 -11.03 0.87
N ALA A 17 2.29 -11.36 -0.42
CA ALA A 17 1.78 -10.56 -1.53
C ALA A 17 0.26 -10.40 -1.49
N ARG A 18 -0.47 -11.50 -1.24
CA ARG A 18 -1.93 -11.47 -1.10
C ARG A 18 -2.36 -10.60 0.08
N ASP A 19 -1.69 -10.73 1.23
CA ASP A 19 -2.06 -9.99 2.43
C ASP A 19 -1.79 -8.48 2.25
N LEU A 20 -0.70 -8.12 1.59
CA LEU A 20 -0.43 -6.75 1.13
C LEU A 20 -1.53 -6.23 0.18
N CYS A 21 -1.90 -7.01 -0.85
CA CYS A 21 -2.93 -6.63 -1.81
C CYS A 21 -4.29 -6.39 -1.14
N LYS A 22 -4.65 -7.19 -0.13
CA LYS A 22 -5.89 -6.97 0.65
C LYS A 22 -5.89 -5.61 1.34
N THR A 23 -4.81 -5.30 2.08
CA THR A 23 -4.68 -4.01 2.77
C THR A 23 -4.75 -2.83 1.80
N LEU A 24 -4.10 -2.96 0.62
CA LEU A 24 -4.17 -1.94 -0.43
C LEU A 24 -5.62 -1.74 -0.93
N LEU A 25 -6.32 -2.82 -1.23
CA LEU A 25 -7.69 -2.78 -1.74
C LEU A 25 -8.66 -2.20 -0.71
N ASP A 26 -8.49 -2.52 0.57
CA ASP A 26 -9.30 -1.96 1.66
C ASP A 26 -9.10 -0.44 1.78
N ALA A 27 -7.87 0.04 1.63
CA ALA A 27 -7.57 1.46 1.69
C ALA A 27 -8.08 2.23 0.45
N ILE A 28 -8.02 1.62 -0.74
CA ILE A 28 -8.66 2.16 -1.95
C ILE A 28 -10.18 2.20 -1.77
N LYS A 29 -10.78 1.13 -1.24
CA LYS A 29 -12.21 1.07 -0.94
C LYS A 29 -12.61 2.21 0.00
N TYR A 30 -11.84 2.47 1.06
CA TYR A 30 -12.10 3.58 1.99
C TYR A 30 -12.11 4.96 1.29
N CYS A 31 -11.28 5.15 0.27
CA CYS A 31 -11.27 6.38 -0.54
C CYS A 31 -12.53 6.45 -1.43
N HIS A 32 -12.85 5.37 -2.13
CA HIS A 32 -14.03 5.29 -2.99
C HIS A 32 -15.34 5.47 -2.21
N ASP A 33 -15.42 4.93 -0.98
CA ASP A 33 -16.57 5.14 -0.08
C ASP A 33 -16.76 6.62 0.32
N LYS A 34 -15.75 7.48 0.08
CA LYS A 34 -15.81 8.94 0.27
C LYS A 34 -15.92 9.72 -1.03
N ASN A 35 -16.18 9.04 -2.15
CA ASN A 35 -16.15 9.62 -3.50
C ASN A 35 -14.80 10.26 -3.86
N ILE A 36 -13.70 9.80 -3.26
CA ILE A 36 -12.35 10.27 -3.57
C ILE A 36 -11.70 9.23 -4.47
N VAL A 37 -11.29 9.65 -5.67
CA VAL A 37 -10.48 8.81 -6.56
C VAL A 37 -9.01 9.13 -6.31
N HIS A 38 -8.22 8.16 -5.86
CA HIS A 38 -6.79 8.38 -5.57
C HIS A 38 -6.01 8.82 -6.84
N GLY A 39 -6.37 8.28 -8.02
CA GLY A 39 -5.86 8.72 -9.32
C GLY A 39 -4.41 8.34 -9.65
N ASN A 40 -3.58 8.04 -8.65
CA ASN A 40 -2.18 7.62 -8.82
C ASN A 40 -1.82 6.46 -7.86
N VAL A 41 -2.61 5.39 -7.90
CA VAL A 41 -2.32 4.19 -7.09
C VAL A 41 -1.08 3.51 -7.67
N LYS A 42 0.08 3.77 -7.06
CA LYS A 42 1.35 3.11 -7.33
C LYS A 42 1.91 2.55 -6.03
N LEU A 43 2.62 1.42 -6.12
CA LEU A 43 3.29 0.78 -4.98
C LEU A 43 4.29 1.71 -4.27
N GLU A 44 4.84 2.69 -4.98
CA GLU A 44 5.74 3.74 -4.46
C GLU A 44 5.06 4.63 -3.39
N ASN A 45 3.74 4.76 -3.44
CA ASN A 45 2.94 5.59 -2.53
C ASN A 45 2.41 4.82 -1.31
N LEU A 46 2.89 3.59 -1.10
CA LEU A 46 2.59 2.79 0.08
C LEU A 46 3.75 2.88 1.07
N LEU A 47 3.49 3.57 2.18
CA LEU A 47 4.43 3.70 3.28
C LEU A 47 4.15 2.61 4.32
N LEU A 48 5.17 1.85 4.68
CA LEU A 48 5.16 1.04 5.89
C LEU A 48 5.08 1.94 7.11
N THR A 49 4.21 1.63 8.06
CA THR A 49 4.09 2.44 9.28
C THR A 49 5.15 2.08 10.33
N SER A 50 5.82 0.94 10.18
CA SER A 50 6.97 0.54 10.99
C SER A 50 7.91 -0.36 10.20
N ASN A 51 9.20 -0.37 10.56
CA ASN A 51 10.18 -1.34 10.03
C ASN A 51 10.04 -2.74 10.65
N ASP A 52 9.24 -2.88 11.71
CA ASP A 52 9.01 -4.14 12.43
C ASP A 52 7.58 -4.70 12.22
N ASP A 53 6.71 -3.96 11.52
CA ASP A 53 5.32 -4.36 11.24
C ASP A 53 4.99 -4.14 9.76
N ASP A 54 4.98 -5.25 9.01
CA ASP A 54 4.65 -5.26 7.59
C ASP A 54 3.13 -5.20 7.34
N ALA A 55 2.30 -5.30 8.38
CA ALA A 55 0.83 -5.37 8.24
C ALA A 55 0.17 -3.98 8.16
N SER A 56 0.84 -2.95 8.64
CA SER A 56 0.27 -1.62 8.78
C SER A 56 0.85 -0.68 7.71
N ILE A 57 0.07 -0.49 6.64
CA ILE A 57 0.43 0.30 5.46
C ILE A 57 -0.41 1.58 5.42
N LYS A 58 0.21 2.71 5.10
CA LYS A 58 -0.46 3.99 4.84
C LYS A 58 -0.32 4.35 3.37
N LEU A 59 -1.42 4.76 2.75
CA LEU A 59 -1.36 5.48 1.47
C LEU A 59 -0.86 6.91 1.70
N ALA A 60 0.09 7.30 0.86
CA ALA A 60 0.65 8.64 0.77
C ALA A 60 0.41 9.22 -0.63
N ASP A 61 0.61 10.53 -0.77
CA ASP A 61 0.53 11.28 -2.04
C ASP A 61 -0.84 11.28 -2.74
N PHE A 62 -1.75 12.08 -2.16
CA PHE A 62 -3.05 12.42 -2.72
C PHE A 62 -2.99 13.64 -3.67
N GLY A 63 -1.82 13.97 -4.24
CA GLY A 63 -1.63 15.19 -5.04
C GLY A 63 -2.52 15.30 -6.28
N PHE A 64 -3.11 14.20 -6.75
CA PHE A 64 -4.02 14.12 -7.89
C PHE A 64 -5.46 13.73 -7.50
N ALA A 65 -5.76 13.62 -6.20
CA ALA A 65 -7.07 13.19 -5.74
C ALA A 65 -8.14 14.23 -6.09
N LYS A 66 -9.28 13.75 -6.60
CA LYS A 66 -10.49 14.54 -6.90
C LYS A 66 -11.74 13.82 -6.40
#